data_AF-A0A931SAC4-F1
#
_entry.id   AF-A0A931SAC4-F1
#
_cell.length_a   1.000
_cell.length_b   1.000
_cell.length_c   1.000
_cell.angle_alpha   90.00
_cell.angle_beta   90.00
_cell.angle_gamma   90.00
#
_symmetry.space_group_name_H-M   'P 1'
#
loop_
_entity.id
_entity.type
_entity.pdbx_description
1 polymer ?
#
loop_
_entity_poly.entity_id
_entity_poly.type
_entity_poly.pdbx_seq_one_letter_code
_entity_poly.pdbx_strand_id
1 'polypeptide(L)' 'MDLGLKGKGAIVTGGSLGIGTAVAIELAREG' A
#
# COMPACT_ATOMS: atom_id res chain seq x y z
N MET A 1 -1.28 11.30 -4.86
CA MET A 1 -0.13 12.02 -5.50
C MET A 1 0.26 11.16 -6.69
N ASP A 2 0.77 11.64 -7.83
CA ASP A 2 1.15 10.66 -8.87
C ASP A 2 2.44 9.92 -8.46
N LEU A 3 2.29 8.72 -7.88
CA LEU A 3 3.39 7.88 -7.42
C LEU A 3 3.85 6.85 -8.47
N GLY A 4 3.16 6.76 -9.62
CA GLY A 4 3.51 5.80 -10.68
C GLY A 4 3.40 4.33 -10.26
N LEU A 5 2.59 4.00 -9.26
CA LEU A 5 2.48 2.63 -8.73
C LEU A 5 1.57 1.74 -9.58
N LYS A 6 0.64 2.30 -10.36
CA LYS A 6 -0.33 1.55 -11.17
C LYS A 6 0.23 0.26 -11.82
N GLY A 7 -0.29 -0.87 -11.38
CA GLY A 7 0.08 -2.21 -11.88
C GLY A 7 1.29 -2.83 -11.18
N LYS A 8 1.79 -2.24 -10.08
CA LYS A 8 2.84 -2.84 -9.25
C LYS A 8 2.25 -3.67 -8.12
N GLY A 9 2.94 -4.76 -7.78
CA GLY A 9 2.65 -5.55 -6.58
C GLY A 9 3.53 -5.11 -5.42
N ALA A 10 2.97 -5.01 -4.22
CA ALA A 10 3.70 -4.73 -3.00
C ALA A 10 3.31 -5.70 -1.88
N ILE A 11 4.30 -6.15 -1.09
CA ILE A 11 4.08 -6.94 0.12
C ILE A 11 4.31 -6.05 1.32
N VAL A 12 3.29 -5.94 2.18
CA VAL A 12 3.38 -5.22 3.46
C VAL A 12 3.36 -6.24 4.60
N THR A 13 4.51 -6.43 5.26
CA THR A 13 4.59 -7.25 6.47
C THR A 13 3.93 -6.54 7.65
N GLY A 14 3.27 -7.28 8.54
CA GLY A 14 2.55 -6.67 9.67
C GLY A 14 1.35 -5.81 9.25
N GLY A 15 0.77 -6.06 8.06
CA GLY A 15 -0.33 -5.27 7.49
C GLY A 15 -1.68 -5.40 8.19
N SER A 16 -1.78 -6.15 9.29
CA SER A 16 -3.05 -6.46 9.94
C SER A 16 -3.58 -5.35 10.86
N LEU A 17 -2.71 -4.50 11.41
CA LEU A 17 -3.12 -3.40 12.31
C LEU A 17 -2.23 -2.15 12.15
N GLY A 18 -2.74 -1.01 12.63
CA GLY A 18 -1.98 0.22 12.79
C GLY A 18 -1.34 0.73 11.49
N ILE A 19 -0.04 1.05 11.56
CA ILE A 19 0.71 1.62 10.43
C ILE A 19 0.72 0.67 9.24
N GLY A 20 0.90 -0.64 9.47
CA GLY A 20 0.94 -1.63 8.39
C GLY A 20 -0.34 -1.64 7.56
N THR A 21 -1.50 -1.56 8.22
CA THR A 21 -2.79 -1.47 7.53
C THR A 21 -2.94 -0.17 6.75
N ALA A 22 -2.57 0.96 7.35
CA ALA A 22 -2.65 2.26 6.66
C ALA A 22 -1.76 2.26 5.40
N VAL A 23 -0.54 1.75 5.50
CA VAL A 23 0.39 1.65 4.36
C VAL A 23 -0.17 0.73 3.26
N ALA A 24 -0.70 -0.44 3.62
CA ALA A 24 -1.31 -1.36 2.64
C ALA A 24 -2.49 -0.71 1.90
N ILE A 25 -3.33 0.06 2.60
CA ILE A 25 -4.48 0.76 2.01
C ILE A 25 -4.02 1.86 1.04
N GLU A 26 -3.06 2.71 1.43
CA GLU A 26 -2.59 3.77 0.54
C GLU A 26 -1.86 3.22 -0.69
N LEU A 27 -1.04 2.17 -0.53
CA LEU A 27 -0.41 1.50 -1.67
C LEU A 27 -1.44 0.94 -2.65
N ALA A 28 -2.51 0.32 -2.15
CA ALA A 28 -3.59 -0.21 -3.00
C ALA A 28 -4.39 0.90 -3.72
N ARG A 29 -4.51 2.09 -3.13
CA ARG A 29 -5.19 3.24 -3.77
C ARG A 29 -4.36 3.86 -4.89
N GLU A 30 -3.05 3.93 -4.70
CA GLU A 30 -2.12 4.48 -5.68
C GLU A 30 -1.80 3.48 -6.82
N GLY A 31 -2.07 2.19 -6.57
CA GLY A 31 -2.39 1.18 -7.60
C GLY A 31 -1.23 0.34 -8.07
#